data_AF-A0A2T5J2D6-F1
#
_entry.id   AF-A0A2T5J2D6-F1
#
_cell.length_a   1.000
_cell.length_b   1.000
_cell.length_c   1.000
_cell.angle_alpha   90.00
_cell.angle_beta   90.00
_cell.angle_gamma   90.00
#
_symmetry.space_group_name_H-M   'P 1'
#
loop_
_entity.id
_entity.type
_entity.pdbx_description
1 polymer ?
#
loop_
_entity_poly.entity_id
_entity_poly.type
_entity_poly.pdbx_seq_one_letter_code
_entity_poly.pdbx_strand_id
1 'polypeptide(L)' 'MEREKHQYQATVWVQDNRQPGERTTIVAFDLEDAERQLKQKYGENIIYSLYSEDDANRTR' A
#
# COMPACT_ATOMS: atom_id res chain seq x y z
N MET A 1 5.43 -12.26 -20.34
CA MET A 1 4.37 -11.60 -19.55
C MET A 1 5.03 -10.46 -18.83
N GLU A 2 5.04 -9.28 -19.44
CA GLU A 2 5.46 -8.06 -18.76
C GLU A 2 4.37 -7.75 -17.74
N ARG A 3 4.66 -7.96 -16.45
CA ARG A 3 3.77 -7.49 -15.41
C ARG A 3 3.92 -5.97 -15.37
N GLU A 4 2.90 -5.25 -15.78
CA GLU A 4 2.89 -3.81 -15.68
C GLU A 4 2.89 -3.43 -14.20
N LYS A 5 3.80 -2.55 -13.81
CA LYS A 5 3.87 -2.05 -12.44
C LYS A 5 2.84 -0.95 -12.30
N HIS A 6 1.93 -1.12 -11.35
CA HIS A 6 0.96 -0.10 -11.00
C HIS A 6 1.46 0.70 -9.80
N GLN A 7 1.13 1.98 -9.80
CA GLN A 7 1.41 2.86 -8.69
C GLN A 7 0.24 2.81 -7.72
N TYR A 8 0.49 2.32 -6.52
CA TYR A 8 -0.50 2.22 -5.44
C TYR A 8 -0.23 3.31 -4.41
N GLN A 9 -1.29 3.97 -3.97
CA GLN A 9 -1.20 4.89 -2.84
C GLN A 9 -1.54 4.14 -1.56
N ALA A 10 -0.59 4.08 -0.64
CA ALA A 10 -0.80 3.47 0.66
C ALA A 10 -0.72 4.53 1.75
N THR A 11 -1.68 4.56 2.66
CA THR A 11 -1.54 5.33 3.90
C THR A 11 -1.21 4.36 5.01
N VAL A 12 -0.07 4.56 5.69
CA VAL A 12 0.42 3.68 6.76
C VAL A 12 0.33 4.41 8.09
N TRP A 13 -0.32 3.79 9.06
CA TRP A 13 -0.41 4.21 10.45
C TRP A 13 0.35 3.22 11.31
N VAL A 14 1.48 3.67 11.89
CA VAL A 14 2.24 2.89 12.84
C VAL A 14 1.59 3.09 14.21
N GLN A 15 1.02 2.03 14.81
CA GLN A 15 0.37 2.15 16.12
C GLN A 15 1.35 2.52 17.24
N ASP A 16 2.61 2.10 17.10
CA ASP A 16 3.61 2.19 18.15
C ASP A 16 4.20 3.59 18.31
N ASN A 17 4.10 4.41 17.27
CA ASN A 17 4.66 5.75 17.26
C ASN A 17 3.51 6.73 17.02
N ARG A 18 3.39 7.81 17.81
CA ARG A 18 2.37 8.87 17.67
C ARG A 18 2.48 9.66 16.36
N GLN A 19 2.95 9.05 15.28
CA GLN A 19 3.11 9.64 13.99
C GLN A 19 1.77 9.59 13.24
N PRO A 20 1.31 10.72 12.70
CA PRO A 20 0.13 10.74 11.84
C PRO A 20 0.39 9.84 10.63
N GLY A 21 -0.66 9.20 10.12
CA GLY A 21 -0.54 8.25 9.01
C GLY A 21 0.28 8.80 7.85
N GLU A 22 1.37 8.12 7.53
CA GLU A 22 2.26 8.50 6.45
C GLU A 22 1.67 8.02 5.13
N ARG A 23 1.42 8.96 4.22
CA ARG A 23 1.01 8.65 2.86
C ARG A 23 2.26 8.32 2.07
N THR A 24 2.37 7.08 1.65
CA THR A 24 3.46 6.58 0.83
C THR A 24 2.92 6.06 -0.49
N THR A 25 3.70 6.21 -1.54
CA THR A 25 3.33 5.74 -2.86
C THR A 25 4.27 4.62 -3.22
N ILE A 26 3.72 3.46 -3.54
CA ILE A 26 4.52 2.27 -3.82
C ILE A 26 4.22 1.74 -5.21
N VAL A 27 5.27 1.29 -5.87
CA VAL A 27 5.18 0.72 -7.20
C VAL A 27 5.22 -0.79 -7.02
N ALA A 28 4.10 -1.44 -7.29
CA ALA A 28 3.93 -2.88 -7.12
C ALA A 28 3.26 -3.46 -8.36
N PHE A 29 3.36 -4.77 -8.54
CA PHE A 29 2.63 -5.44 -9.61
C PHE A 29 1.16 -5.65 -9.19
N ASP A 30 0.97 -6.07 -7.94
CA ASP A 30 -0.32 -6.44 -7.38
C ASP A 30 -0.43 -5.91 -5.94
N LEU A 31 -1.66 -5.89 -5.41
CA LEU A 31 -1.92 -5.51 -4.02
C LEU A 31 -1.04 -6.31 -3.04
N GLU A 32 -0.89 -7.62 -3.23
CA GLU A 32 -0.11 -8.48 -2.33
C GLU A 32 1.39 -8.10 -2.30
N ASP A 33 1.96 -7.73 -3.45
CA ASP A 33 3.35 -7.25 -3.54
C ASP A 33 3.48 -5.90 -2.83
N ALA A 34 2.49 -5.03 -3.02
CA ALA A 34 2.37 -3.75 -2.36
C ALA A 34 2.33 -3.91 -0.82
N GLU A 35 1.51 -4.83 -0.32
CA GLU A 35 1.40 -5.16 1.12
C GLU A 35 2.71 -5.71 1.69
N ARG A 36 3.40 -6.60 0.96
CA ARG A 36 4.70 -7.12 1.38
C ARG A 36 5.75 -6.02 1.52
N GLN A 37 5.78 -5.07 0.58
CA GLN A 37 6.69 -3.93 0.66
C GLN A 37 6.39 -3.05 1.88
N LEU A 38 5.11 -2.82 2.19
CA LEU A 38 4.73 -2.03 3.38
C LEU A 38 5.12 -2.75 4.68
N LYS A 39 4.84 -4.05 4.78
CA LYS A 39 5.22 -4.85 5.95
C LYS A 39 6.73 -4.95 6.13
N GLN A 40 7.52 -5.05 5.05
CA GLN A 40 8.98 -4.99 5.14
C GLN A 40 9.49 -3.62 5.59
N LYS A 41 8.87 -2.54 5.10
CA LYS A 41 9.35 -1.17 5.33
C LYS A 41 8.99 -0.65 6.72
N TYR A 42 7.80 -0.94 7.22
CA TYR A 42 7.31 -0.41 8.49
C TYR A 42 7.07 -1.48 9.57
N GLY A 43 7.13 -2.77 9.22
CA GLY A 43 6.94 -3.90 10.15
C GLY A 43 5.53 -4.52 10.09
N GLU A 44 5.29 -5.57 10.88
CA GLU A 44 3.99 -6.25 10.96
C GLU A 44 2.94 -5.50 11.81
N ASN A 45 3.36 -4.60 12.70
CA ASN A 45 2.47 -3.82 13.58
C ASN A 45 2.09 -2.46 12.99
N ILE A 46 1.66 -2.47 11.74
CA ILE A 46 1.18 -1.29 11.04
C ILE A 46 -0.23 -1.51 10.53
N ILE A 47 -1.04 -0.47 10.60
CA ILE A 47 -2.31 -0.41 9.89
C ILE A 47 -2.01 0.29 8.58
N TYR A 48 -2.45 -0.25 7.45
CA TYR A 48 -2.35 0.44 6.17
C TYR A 48 -3.67 0.38 5.40
N SER A 49 -3.92 1.41 4.61
CA SER A 49 -4.96 1.41 3.58
C SER A 49 -4.29 1.57 2.23
N LEU A 50 -4.41 0.55 1.41
CA LEU A 50 -3.94 0.55 0.03
C LEU A 50 -5.10 0.96 -0.88
N TYR A 51 -4.87 1.97 -1.71
CA TYR A 51 -5.80 2.41 -2.74
C TYR A 51 -5.11 2.25 -4.09
N SER A 52 -5.74 1.48 -4.97
CA SER A 52 -5.42 1.49 -6.39
C SER A 52 -6.50 2.29 -7.10
N GLU A 53 -6.10 3.24 -7.94
CA GLU A 53 -7.05 4.04 -8.73
C GLU A 53 -7.89 3.15 -9.67
N ASP A 54 -7.36 1.98 -10.04
CA ASP A 54 -8.04 0.96 -10.85
C ASP A 54 -9.16 0.21 -10.09
N ASP A 55 -8.96 -0.04 -8.79
CA ASP A 55 -9.91 -0.79 -7.95
C ASP A 55 -11.14 0.07 -7.59
N ALA A 56 -10.94 1.38 -7.43
CA ALA A 56 -12.02 2.34 -7.19
C ALA A 56 -13.01 2.45 -8.38
N ASN A 57 -12.57 2.10 -9.59
CA ASN A 57 -13.41 2.16 -10.79
C ASN A 57 -14.05 0.81 -11.16
N ARG A 58 -13.71 -0.29 -10.47
CA ARG A 58 -14.38 -1.60 -10.60
C ARG A 58 -15.51 -1.75 -9.59
N THR A 59 -16.49 -0.86 -9.64
CA THR A 59 -17.83 -1.18 -9.14
C THR A 59 -18.73 -1.52 -10.33
N ARG A 60 -18.73 -2.79 -10.75
CA ARG A 60 -19.89 -3.62 -11.18
C ARG A 60 -19.50 -4.80 -12.05
#